data_AF-A0A7S1JFI3-F1
#
_entry.id   AF-A0A7S1JFI3-F1
#
_cell.length_a   1.000
_cell.length_b   1.000
_cell.length_c   1.000
_cell.angle_alpha   90.00
_cell.angle_beta   90.00
_cell.angle_gamma   90.00
#
_symmetry.space_group_name_H-M   'P 1'
#
loop_
_entity.id
_entity.type
_entity.pdbx_description
1 polymer ?
#
loop_
_entity_poly.entity_id
_entity_poly.type
_entity_poly.pdbx_seq_one_letter_code
_entity_poly.pdbx_strand_id
1 'polypeptide(L)'
;LLPHITHSMLPHLMGSVNDRRSPMGELNWIFTAVTDTIAWCTLPRAMFQKLFRQDLLLVSLFRNFLLAERIMRETGCSPVSHPQLPAKTWNHYMWDAWDVALESILSQLPEMASNPNYQYKPTMFFSDQLTSFEIWIEFGTEKDPPPDQMPCIIQGLSSQQHRSRTLELLAKYLDLGP
;
A
#
# COMPACT_ATOMS: atom_id res chain seq x y z
N LEU A 1 -14.15 -5.48 14.34
CA LEU A 1 -14.73 -4.60 13.31
C LEU A 1 -15.00 -3.24 13.94
N LEU A 2 -14.86 -2.15 13.16
CA LEU A 2 -15.21 -0.81 13.59
C LEU A 2 -16.63 -0.78 14.16
N PRO A 3 -16.92 0.08 15.17
CA PRO A 3 -18.28 0.25 15.67
C PRO A 3 -19.19 0.62 14.49
N HIS A 4 -20.36 -0.03 14.41
CA HIS A 4 -21.38 0.13 13.36
C HIS A 4 -21.11 -0.55 12.00
N ILE A 5 -19.97 -1.23 11.81
CA ILE A 5 -19.73 -2.04 10.60
C ILE A 5 -20.07 -3.51 10.86
N THR A 6 -21.00 -4.06 10.07
CA THR A 6 -21.41 -5.46 10.14
C THR A 6 -20.89 -6.25 8.93
N HIS A 7 -20.64 -7.55 9.09
CA HIS A 7 -20.18 -8.40 7.98
C HIS A 7 -21.13 -8.38 6.77
N SER A 8 -22.44 -8.19 6.99
CA SER A 8 -23.44 -8.06 5.93
C SER A 8 -23.30 -6.80 5.08
N MET A 9 -22.53 -5.80 5.54
CA MET A 9 -22.26 -4.59 4.76
C MET A 9 -21.11 -4.78 3.77
N LEU A 10 -20.20 -5.75 3.97
CA LEU A 10 -19.04 -5.97 3.11
C LEU A 10 -19.38 -6.20 1.62
N PRO A 11 -20.46 -6.90 1.25
CA PRO A 11 -20.88 -7.02 -0.16
C PRO A 11 -21.24 -5.69 -0.83
N HIS A 12 -21.48 -4.61 -0.07
CA HIS A 12 -21.74 -3.28 -0.60
C HIS A 12 -20.46 -2.52 -0.96
N LEU A 13 -19.28 -3.11 -0.72
CA LEU A 13 -18.02 -2.60 -1.25
C LEU A 13 -18.07 -2.71 -2.78
N MET A 14 -18.54 -1.65 -3.42
CA MET A 14 -18.84 -1.62 -4.85
C MET A 14 -17.59 -1.39 -5.72
N GLY A 15 -17.72 -1.76 -6.99
CA GLY A 15 -16.72 -1.50 -8.01
C GLY A 15 -15.94 -2.72 -8.44
N SER A 16 -14.79 -2.49 -9.05
CA SER A 16 -13.91 -3.54 -9.58
C SER A 16 -12.49 -3.30 -9.10
N VAL A 17 -11.76 -4.38 -8.83
CA VAL A 17 -10.34 -4.33 -8.44
C VAL A 17 -9.45 -3.63 -9.47
N ASN A 18 -9.92 -3.50 -10.72
CA ASN A 18 -9.23 -2.81 -11.80
C ASN A 18 -9.57 -1.31 -11.87
N ASP A 19 -10.68 -0.87 -11.27
CA ASP A 19 -11.08 0.54 -11.24
C ASP A 19 -10.61 1.21 -9.95
N ARG A 20 -9.44 1.87 -10.03
CA ARG A 20 -8.81 2.58 -8.91
C ARG A 20 -9.65 3.73 -8.34
N ARG A 21 -10.71 4.18 -9.01
CA ARG A 21 -11.64 5.20 -8.49
C ARG A 21 -12.76 4.59 -7.65
N SER A 22 -12.94 3.28 -7.74
CA SER A 22 -13.90 2.55 -6.92
C SER A 22 -13.28 2.12 -5.60
N PRO A 23 -14.07 1.97 -4.51
CA PRO A 23 -13.55 1.53 -3.22
C PRO A 23 -12.78 0.20 -3.29
N MET A 24 -13.27 -0.79 -4.06
CA MET A 24 -12.55 -2.06 -4.25
C MET A 24 -11.21 -1.90 -4.96
N GLY A 25 -11.17 -1.10 -6.02
CA GLY A 25 -9.95 -0.91 -6.79
C GLY A 25 -8.94 -0.01 -6.07
N GLU A 26 -9.38 0.99 -5.33
CA GLU A 26 -8.50 1.78 -4.46
C GLU A 26 -7.91 0.90 -3.36
N LEU A 27 -8.71 0.08 -2.67
CA LEU A 27 -8.23 -0.83 -1.64
C LEU A 27 -7.16 -1.79 -2.20
N ASN A 28 -7.43 -2.43 -3.35
CA ASN A 28 -6.46 -3.31 -4.00
C ASN A 28 -5.17 -2.58 -4.42
N TRP A 29 -5.29 -1.32 -4.84
CA TRP A 29 -4.16 -0.51 -5.24
C TRP A 29 -3.29 -0.08 -4.04
N ILE A 30 -3.91 0.32 -2.93
CA ILE A 30 -3.22 0.59 -1.67
C ILE A 30 -2.56 -0.67 -1.13
N PHE A 31 -3.24 -1.82 -1.17
CA PHE A 31 -2.67 -3.10 -0.76
C PHE A 31 -1.38 -3.42 -1.54
N THR A 32 -1.43 -3.22 -2.85
CA THR A 32 -0.27 -3.40 -3.73
C THR A 32 0.88 -2.45 -3.36
N ALA A 33 0.58 -1.18 -3.09
CA ALA A 33 1.59 -0.19 -2.69
C ALA A 33 2.22 -0.54 -1.32
N VAL A 34 1.41 -0.87 -0.32
CA VAL A 34 1.86 -1.25 1.02
C VAL A 34 2.75 -2.49 0.98
N THR A 35 2.31 -3.55 0.31
CA THR A 35 3.06 -4.82 0.27
C THR A 35 4.37 -4.69 -0.53
N ASP A 36 4.38 -3.91 -1.61
CA ASP A 36 5.63 -3.59 -2.33
C ASP A 36 6.59 -2.77 -1.47
N THR A 37 6.08 -1.81 -0.68
CA THR A 37 6.90 -1.00 0.23
C THR A 37 7.49 -1.85 1.35
N ILE A 38 6.70 -2.71 1.99
CA ILE A 38 7.21 -3.64 3.01
C ILE A 38 8.32 -4.52 2.42
N ALA A 39 8.10 -5.08 1.23
CA ALA A 39 9.10 -5.92 0.56
C ALA A 39 10.37 -5.13 0.21
N TRP A 40 10.24 -3.89 -0.26
CA TRP A 40 11.36 -3.02 -0.58
C TRP A 40 12.23 -2.68 0.64
N CYS A 41 11.59 -2.32 1.75
CA CYS A 41 12.28 -1.89 2.97
C CYS A 41 12.89 -3.06 3.75
N THR A 42 12.34 -4.28 3.60
CA THR A 42 12.77 -5.44 4.41
C THR A 42 13.66 -6.43 3.67
N LEU A 43 13.47 -6.63 2.36
CA LEU A 43 14.17 -7.67 1.62
C LEU A 43 15.53 -7.18 1.08
N PRO A 44 16.56 -8.04 1.05
CA PRO A 44 17.77 -7.75 0.30
C PRO A 44 17.45 -7.46 -1.17
N ARG A 45 18.13 -6.47 -1.77
CA ARG A 45 17.85 -5.99 -3.14
C ARG A 45 17.73 -7.12 -4.18
N ALA A 46 18.62 -8.11 -4.14
CA ALA A 46 18.58 -9.25 -5.06
C ALA A 46 17.33 -10.12 -4.89
N MET A 47 16.89 -10.33 -3.64
CA MET A 47 15.69 -11.09 -3.32
C MET A 47 14.44 -10.30 -3.73
N PHE A 48 14.38 -9.00 -3.42
CA PHE A 48 13.30 -8.12 -3.85
C PHE A 48 13.11 -8.16 -5.37
N GLN A 49 14.19 -7.98 -6.13
CA GLN A 49 14.13 -8.03 -7.59
C GLN A 49 13.60 -9.38 -8.09
N LYS A 50 14.06 -10.49 -7.49
CA LYS A 50 13.63 -11.83 -7.87
C LYS A 50 12.15 -12.09 -7.58
N LEU A 51 11.66 -11.71 -6.40
CA LEU A 51 10.32 -12.07 -5.95
C LEU A 51 9.25 -11.04 -6.35
N PHE A 52 9.60 -9.76 -6.43
CA PHE A 52 8.67 -8.65 -6.62
C PHE A 52 8.86 -7.89 -7.96
N ARG A 53 9.80 -8.29 -8.83
CA ARG A 53 10.01 -7.62 -10.12
C ARG A 53 10.16 -8.54 -11.35
N GLN A 54 10.29 -9.85 -11.19
CA GLN A 54 10.51 -10.77 -12.33
C GLN A 54 9.23 -11.32 -12.96
N ASP A 55 8.34 -11.91 -12.15
CA ASP A 55 7.18 -12.65 -12.63
C ASP A 55 5.91 -12.19 -11.93
N LEU A 56 4.86 -11.85 -12.70
CA LEU A 56 3.63 -11.26 -12.17
C LEU A 56 2.87 -12.20 -11.22
N LEU A 57 2.88 -13.51 -11.49
CA LEU A 57 2.23 -14.50 -10.62
C LEU A 57 2.99 -14.63 -9.31
N LEU A 58 4.32 -14.73 -9.38
CA LEU A 58 5.18 -14.79 -8.20
C LEU A 58 5.03 -13.54 -7.34
N VAL A 59 5.00 -12.36 -7.97
CA VAL A 59 4.76 -11.07 -7.31
C VAL A 59 3.42 -11.10 -6.57
N SER A 60 2.35 -11.52 -7.25
CA SER A 60 1.02 -11.61 -6.63
C SER A 60 1.00 -12.58 -5.46
N LEU A 61 1.64 -13.74 -5.59
CA LEU A 61 1.74 -14.74 -4.53
C LEU A 61 2.47 -14.20 -3.31
N PHE A 62 3.63 -13.56 -3.49
CA PHE A 62 4.41 -13.03 -2.38
C PHE A 62 3.75 -11.81 -1.70
N ARG A 63 3.06 -10.94 -2.46
CA ARG A 63 2.23 -9.88 -1.85
C ARG A 63 1.15 -10.47 -0.93
N ASN A 64 0.44 -11.48 -1.41
CA ASN A 64 -0.59 -12.16 -0.63
C ASN A 64 0.01 -12.97 0.53
N PHE A 65 1.22 -13.51 0.37
CA PHE A 65 1.95 -14.19 1.43
C PHE A 65 2.30 -13.25 2.60
N LEU A 66 2.69 -11.99 2.33
CA LEU A 66 2.94 -11.01 3.39
C LEU A 66 1.68 -10.77 4.25
N LEU A 67 0.51 -10.69 3.62
CA LEU A 67 -0.76 -10.59 4.34
C LEU A 67 -1.08 -11.87 5.12
N ALA A 68 -0.88 -13.03 4.50
CA ALA A 68 -1.07 -14.33 5.16
C ALA A 68 -0.17 -14.45 6.40
N GLU A 69 1.09 -14.02 6.31
CA GLU A 69 2.02 -14.00 7.45
C GLU A 69 1.48 -13.15 8.60
N ARG A 70 1.01 -11.94 8.30
CA ARG A 70 0.42 -11.04 9.30
C ARG A 70 -0.78 -11.69 10.01
N ILE A 71 -1.76 -12.16 9.25
CA ILE A 71 -3.00 -12.74 9.80
C ILE A 71 -2.72 -14.04 10.57
N MET A 72 -1.91 -14.93 10.01
CA MET A 72 -1.64 -16.23 10.62
C MET A 72 -0.91 -16.08 11.96
N ARG A 73 0.01 -15.10 12.07
CA ARG A 73 0.74 -14.85 13.33
C ARG A 73 -0.16 -14.38 14.46
N GLU A 74 -1.24 -13.66 14.18
CA GLU A 74 -2.25 -13.30 15.19
C GLU A 74 -2.95 -14.53 15.77
N THR A 75 -3.02 -15.63 15.00
CA THR A 75 -3.59 -16.91 15.44
C THR A 75 -2.54 -17.91 15.96
N GLY A 76 -1.29 -17.48 16.14
CA GLY A 76 -0.19 -18.35 16.59
C GLY A 76 0.42 -19.24 15.49
N CYS A 77 0.00 -19.08 14.23
CA CYS A 77 0.56 -19.79 13.09
C CYS A 77 1.71 -18.97 12.47
N SER A 78 2.82 -19.61 12.09
CA SER A 78 3.96 -18.95 11.42
C SER A 78 4.18 -19.57 10.04
N PRO A 79 3.61 -18.99 8.96
CA PRO A 79 3.82 -19.52 7.62
C PRO A 79 5.27 -19.37 7.18
N VAL A 80 5.73 -20.28 6.32
CA VAL A 80 7.11 -20.34 5.83
C VAL A 80 7.10 -20.32 4.31
N SER A 81 8.05 -19.59 3.72
CA SER A 81 8.30 -19.54 2.28
C SER A 81 9.71 -20.02 1.94
N HIS A 82 9.90 -20.42 0.69
CA HIS A 82 11.23 -20.54 0.09
C HIS A 82 11.33 -19.61 -1.13
N PRO A 83 12.26 -18.64 -1.15
CA PRO A 83 13.22 -18.30 -0.10
C PRO A 83 12.55 -17.78 1.18
N GLN A 84 13.24 -17.91 2.32
CA GLN A 84 12.74 -17.44 3.62
C GLN A 84 12.75 -15.91 3.66
N LEU A 85 11.63 -15.30 4.05
CA LEU A 85 11.54 -13.86 4.25
C LEU A 85 12.11 -13.45 5.62
N PRO A 86 12.65 -12.23 5.76
CA PRO A 86 13.11 -11.69 7.04
C PRO A 86 11.96 -11.58 8.06
N ALA A 87 12.27 -11.80 9.35
CA ALA A 87 11.27 -11.91 10.41
C ALA A 87 10.47 -10.63 10.76
N LYS A 88 10.66 -9.52 10.03
CA LYS A 88 10.07 -8.20 10.33
C LYS A 88 8.92 -7.79 9.39
N THR A 89 8.62 -8.58 8.37
CA THR A 89 7.60 -8.29 7.36
C THR A 89 6.19 -8.13 7.94
N TRP A 90 5.84 -8.92 8.96
CA TRP A 90 4.49 -8.96 9.54
C TRP A 90 4.17 -7.80 10.51
N ASN A 91 5.18 -7.14 11.08
CA ASN A 91 5.01 -6.04 12.07
C ASN A 91 5.45 -4.66 11.53
N HIS A 92 5.77 -4.58 10.24
CA HIS A 92 6.22 -3.36 9.59
C HIS A 92 5.20 -2.22 9.70
N TYR A 93 5.66 -0.99 9.96
CA TYR A 93 4.80 0.20 10.19
C TYR A 93 3.82 0.50 9.04
N MET A 94 4.14 0.10 7.79
CA MET A 94 3.23 0.26 6.66
C MET A 94 1.93 -0.55 6.81
N TRP A 95 1.88 -1.55 7.68
CA TRP A 95 0.63 -2.21 8.05
C TRP A 95 -0.32 -1.28 8.82
N ASP A 96 0.21 -0.34 9.61
CA ASP A 96 -0.62 0.68 10.28
C ASP A 96 -1.27 1.61 9.23
N ALA A 97 -0.51 1.99 8.19
CA ALA A 97 -1.04 2.78 7.08
C ALA A 97 -2.11 2.00 6.27
N TRP A 98 -1.95 0.68 6.13
CA TRP A 98 -2.97 -0.19 5.56
C TRP A 98 -4.24 -0.22 6.42
N ASP A 99 -4.10 -0.36 7.73
CA ASP A 99 -5.24 -0.41 8.65
C ASP A 99 -6.04 0.90 8.61
N VAL A 100 -5.34 2.05 8.68
CA VAL A 100 -5.98 3.37 8.57
C VAL A 100 -6.71 3.54 7.23
N ALA A 101 -6.10 3.13 6.12
CA ALA A 101 -6.74 3.19 4.81
C ALA A 101 -7.97 2.28 4.73
N LEU A 102 -7.86 1.03 5.22
CA LEU A 102 -8.97 0.08 5.26
C LEU A 102 -10.11 0.62 6.13
N GLU A 103 -9.83 1.15 7.31
CA GLU A 103 -10.82 1.76 8.19
C GLU A 103 -11.51 2.97 7.54
N SER A 104 -10.75 3.83 6.86
CA SER A 104 -11.29 4.97 6.12
C SER A 104 -12.30 4.54 5.04
N ILE A 105 -12.00 3.47 4.31
CA ILE A 105 -12.91 2.91 3.30
C ILE A 105 -14.13 2.26 3.97
N LEU A 106 -13.91 1.40 4.97
CA LEU A 106 -14.99 0.66 5.63
C LEU A 106 -15.96 1.59 6.36
N SER A 107 -15.50 2.70 6.92
CA SER A 107 -16.35 3.69 7.59
C SER A 107 -17.40 4.32 6.68
N GLN A 108 -17.20 4.29 5.36
CA GLN A 108 -18.15 4.82 4.36
C GLN A 108 -19.25 3.81 4.00
N LEU A 109 -19.09 2.52 4.35
CA LEU A 109 -20.04 1.46 3.98
C LEU A 109 -21.49 1.72 4.42
N PRO A 110 -21.79 2.25 5.63
CA PRO A 110 -23.17 2.51 6.02
C PRO A 110 -23.88 3.53 5.13
N GLU A 111 -23.18 4.60 4.73
CA GLU A 111 -23.72 5.61 3.82
C GLU A 111 -23.84 5.06 2.40
N MET A 112 -22.84 4.30 1.94
CA MET A 112 -22.88 3.61 0.64
C MET A 112 -24.06 2.64 0.53
N ALA A 113 -24.39 1.92 1.60
CA ALA A 113 -25.48 0.95 1.62
C ALA A 113 -26.87 1.61 1.71
N SER A 114 -26.97 2.78 2.34
CA SER A 114 -28.25 3.46 2.59
C SER A 114 -28.60 4.53 1.56
N ASN A 115 -27.61 5.15 0.90
CA ASN A 115 -27.80 6.25 -0.05
C ASN A 115 -27.35 5.85 -1.47
N PRO A 116 -28.30 5.63 -2.41
CA PRO A 116 -27.98 5.29 -3.80
C PRO A 116 -27.19 6.37 -4.56
N ASN A 117 -27.24 7.63 -4.11
CA ASN A 117 -26.53 8.75 -4.73
C ASN A 117 -25.21 9.07 -4.03
N TYR A 118 -24.76 8.20 -3.12
CA TYR A 118 -23.50 8.39 -2.42
C TYR A 118 -22.32 8.43 -3.40
N GLN A 119 -21.46 9.43 -3.23
CA GLN A 119 -20.20 9.53 -3.97
C GLN A 119 -19.07 9.11 -3.05
N TYR A 120 -18.40 8.03 -3.44
CA TYR A 120 -17.23 7.52 -2.73
C TYR A 120 -16.15 8.59 -2.62
N LYS A 121 -15.59 8.72 -1.41
CA LYS A 121 -14.50 9.65 -1.11
C LYS A 121 -13.19 8.85 -1.01
N PRO A 122 -12.23 9.09 -1.93
CA PRO A 122 -10.95 8.40 -1.88
C PRO A 122 -10.19 8.68 -0.58
N THR A 123 -9.30 7.76 -0.23
CA THR A 123 -8.44 7.90 0.95
C THR A 123 -7.33 8.92 0.73
N MET A 124 -6.72 9.37 1.82
CA MET A 124 -5.54 10.26 1.77
C MET A 124 -4.22 9.51 1.61
N PHE A 125 -4.22 8.17 1.55
CA PHE A 125 -3.03 7.32 1.60
C PHE A 125 -1.91 7.82 0.67
N PHE A 126 -2.17 7.96 -0.63
CA PHE A 126 -1.15 8.39 -1.60
C PHE A 126 -0.71 9.84 -1.37
N SER A 127 -1.61 10.72 -0.93
CA SER A 127 -1.26 12.10 -0.59
C SER A 127 -0.32 12.17 0.61
N ASP A 128 -0.56 11.33 1.62
CA ASP A 128 0.26 11.26 2.82
C ASP A 128 1.64 10.68 2.48
N GLN A 129 1.70 9.62 1.66
CA GLN A 129 2.98 9.07 1.19
C GLN A 129 3.79 10.08 0.36
N LEU A 130 3.14 10.85 -0.52
CA LEU A 130 3.80 11.92 -1.29
C LEU A 130 4.34 13.02 -0.37
N THR A 131 3.58 13.38 0.66
CA THR A 131 4.00 14.38 1.65
C THR A 131 5.19 13.87 2.47
N SER A 132 5.19 12.60 2.90
CA SER A 132 6.35 12.00 3.58
C SER A 132 7.59 11.98 2.70
N PHE A 133 7.44 11.70 1.40
CA PHE A 133 8.55 11.75 0.45
C PHE A 133 9.07 13.17 0.22
N GLU A 134 8.18 14.16 0.15
CA GLU A 134 8.53 15.58 0.05
C GLU A 134 9.34 16.05 1.28
N ILE A 135 8.92 15.67 2.49
CA ILE A 135 9.66 15.93 3.73
C ILE A 135 11.05 15.27 3.67
N TRP A 136 11.16 14.04 3.17
CA TRP A 136 12.46 13.38 3.00
C TRP A 136 13.36 14.14 2.02
N ILE A 137 12.82 14.66 0.91
CA ILE A 137 13.60 15.47 -0.05
C ILE A 137 14.09 16.77 0.60
N GLU A 138 13.25 17.43 1.41
CA GLU A 138 13.57 18.72 2.02
C GLU A 138 14.60 18.61 3.16
N PHE A 139 14.49 17.55 3.97
CA PHE A 139 15.27 17.42 5.21
C PHE A 139 16.23 16.22 5.25
N GLY A 140 16.13 15.30 4.29
CA GLY A 140 17.00 14.14 4.19
C GLY A 140 18.41 14.50 3.75
N THR A 141 19.36 13.66 4.13
CA THR A 141 20.77 13.80 3.77
C THR A 141 21.25 12.60 2.97
N GLU A 142 22.35 12.73 2.23
CA GLU A 142 22.95 11.61 1.46
C GLU A 142 23.33 10.40 2.33
N LYS A 143 23.47 10.60 3.65
CA LYS A 143 23.81 9.54 4.61
C LYS A 143 22.59 8.76 5.08
N ASP A 144 21.39 9.33 4.89
CA ASP A 144 20.16 8.66 5.27
C ASP A 144 19.87 7.51 4.29
N PRO A 145 19.20 6.45 4.76
CA PRO A 145 18.72 5.41 3.85
C PRO A 145 17.79 6.02 2.80
N PRO A 146 17.69 5.38 1.61
CA PRO A 146 16.75 5.81 0.59
C PRO A 146 15.33 5.84 1.16
N PRO A 147 14.47 6.75 0.66
CA PRO A 147 13.14 6.92 1.21
C PRO A 147 12.30 5.65 1.05
N ASP A 148 11.70 5.21 2.15
CA ASP A 148 10.83 4.04 2.19
C ASP A 148 9.64 4.17 1.22
N GLN A 149 9.21 5.41 0.93
CA GLN A 149 8.07 5.72 0.08
C GLN A 149 8.29 5.39 -1.41
N MET A 150 9.51 5.07 -1.85
CA MET A 150 9.84 4.88 -3.28
C MET A 150 8.85 3.98 -4.04
N PRO A 151 8.45 2.79 -3.54
CA PRO A 151 7.46 1.97 -4.24
C PRO A 151 6.08 2.62 -4.31
N CYS A 152 5.64 3.32 -3.25
CA CYS A 152 4.40 4.10 -3.25
C CYS A 152 4.42 5.24 -4.29
N ILE A 153 5.56 5.92 -4.44
CA ILE A 153 5.76 6.99 -5.44
C ILE A 153 5.65 6.43 -6.86
N ILE A 154 6.28 5.28 -7.14
CA ILE A 154 6.16 4.60 -8.44
C ILE A 154 4.70 4.20 -8.72
N GLN A 155 3.97 3.74 -7.71
CA GLN A 155 2.53 3.48 -7.85
C GLN A 155 1.73 4.76 -8.16
N GLY A 156 2.09 5.89 -7.52
CA GLY A 156 1.48 7.21 -7.73
C GLY A 156 1.52 7.70 -9.18
N LEU A 157 2.59 7.39 -9.94
CA LEU A 157 2.69 7.71 -11.37
C LEU A 157 1.55 7.12 -12.20
N SER A 158 1.05 5.97 -11.77
CA SER A 158 -0.01 5.25 -12.47
C SER A 158 -1.38 5.88 -12.25
N SER A 159 -1.53 6.83 -11.32
CA SER A 159 -2.76 7.59 -11.11
C SER A 159 -2.69 8.97 -11.74
N GLN A 160 -3.68 9.28 -12.57
CA GLN A 160 -3.80 10.59 -13.20
C GLN A 160 -3.89 11.74 -12.18
N GLN A 161 -4.55 11.52 -11.03
CA GLN A 161 -4.74 12.54 -10.00
C GLN A 161 -3.43 12.96 -9.33
N HIS A 162 -2.52 12.00 -9.10
CA HIS A 162 -1.28 12.25 -8.37
C HIS A 162 -0.05 12.41 -9.28
N ARG A 163 -0.19 12.12 -10.58
CA ARG A 163 0.93 12.08 -11.53
C ARG A 163 1.78 13.34 -11.54
N SER A 164 1.15 14.52 -11.60
CA SER A 164 1.90 15.79 -11.69
C SER A 164 2.78 16.01 -10.46
N ARG A 165 2.20 15.90 -9.25
CA ARG A 165 2.94 16.03 -7.99
C ARG A 165 4.02 14.95 -7.86
N THR A 166 3.71 13.72 -8.26
CA THR A 166 4.65 12.59 -8.22
C THR A 166 5.86 12.85 -9.12
N LEU A 167 5.65 13.32 -10.35
CA LEU A 167 6.72 13.64 -11.30
C LEU A 167 7.58 14.81 -10.81
N GLU A 168 6.96 15.83 -10.23
CA GLU A 168 7.68 16.97 -9.66
C GLU A 168 8.60 16.52 -8.52
N LEU A 169 8.10 15.73 -7.57
CA LEU A 169 8.90 15.22 -6.45
C LEU A 169 10.00 14.27 -6.94
N LEU A 170 9.72 13.42 -7.94
CA LEU A 170 10.75 12.56 -8.53
C LEU A 170 11.85 13.37 -9.22
N ALA A 171 11.50 14.46 -9.92
CA ALA A 171 12.51 15.35 -10.50
C ALA A 171 13.39 15.97 -9.41
N LYS A 172 12.77 16.52 -8.35
CA LYS A 172 13.51 17.07 -7.19
C LYS A 172 14.43 16.03 -6.55
N TYR A 173 13.97 14.78 -6.41
CA TYR A 173 14.77 13.69 -5.86
C TYR A 173 15.97 13.34 -6.76
N LEU A 174 15.77 13.27 -8.08
CA LEU A 174 16.85 12.98 -9.03
C LEU A 174 17.87 14.12 -9.12
N ASP A 175 17.44 15.36 -8.89
CA ASP A 175 18.32 16.53 -8.85
C ASP A 175 19.26 16.53 -7.62
N LEU A 176 19.01 15.68 -6.60
CA LEU A 176 19.88 15.56 -5.42
C LEU A 176 21.23 14.90 -5.73
N GLY A 177 21.32 14.09 -6.80
CA GLY A 177 22.58 13.46 -7.23
C GLY A 177 22.44 12.01 -7.71
N PRO A 178 23.53 11.43 -8.24
CA PRO A 178 23.61 10.05 -8.70
C PRO A 178 23.67 8.99 -7.59
#